data_AF-E1ZWH2-F1
#
_entry.id   AF-E1ZWH2-F1
#
_cell.length_a   1.000
_cell.length_b   1.000
_cell.length_c   1.000
_cell.angle_alpha   90.00
_cell.angle_beta   90.00
_cell.angle_gamma   90.00
#
_symmetry.space_group_name_H-M   'P 1'
#
loop_
_entity.id
_entity.type
_entity.pdbx_description
1 polymer ?
#
loop_
_entity_poly.entity_id
_entity_poly.type
_entity_poly.pdbx_seq_one_letter_code
_entity_poly.pdbx_strand_id
1 'polypeptide(L)'
;ERRIDMTILKFLINIGLIFIAILYDKDLRNDSAINYRLPDNVVPVHYNIKLILHILEDNFTISERYFFEGETNVNIITRNVTQNLHLHVLDLTINETDTSLFDNNGISYTPATYNCNNLTQILVLNFNDELSPGNYTLKMRYVGIIHKDFEAFFISPYFNEEGNLVWFAATHFEPTFARRAFPCWDEPALKATFDISIKHHRNYTALSNMPIREQLDDGNKDGMIWTHFDTTPIMSTYLVAFVVTDYVRVPTEDETINIWCRPKLVPHTKFAREIIRKTKRLLTEYTNSTSKISKMDLVALPQFTLNAKIEKLGVQNWGLIIIV
;
A
#
# COMPACT_ATOMS: atom_id res chain seq x y z
N GLU A 1 -59.50 3.90 -20.21
CA GLU A 1 -58.63 2.71 -20.32
C GLU A 1 -57.99 2.67 -21.71
N ARG A 2 -56.68 2.93 -21.82
CA ARG A 2 -55.95 2.79 -23.09
C ARG A 2 -55.39 1.37 -23.16
N ARG A 3 -56.00 0.52 -23.99
CA ARG A 3 -55.43 -0.79 -24.35
C ARG A 3 -54.14 -0.53 -25.14
N ILE A 4 -53.00 -0.83 -24.53
CA ILE A 4 -51.72 -0.86 -25.22
C ILE A 4 -51.81 -1.95 -26.30
N ASP A 5 -51.54 -1.57 -27.54
CA ASP A 5 -51.60 -2.46 -28.70
C ASP A 5 -50.62 -3.61 -28.51
N MET A 6 -51.15 -4.84 -28.53
CA MET A 6 -50.42 -6.08 -28.28
C MET A 6 -49.28 -6.30 -29.30
N THR A 7 -49.31 -5.59 -30.41
CA THR A 7 -48.28 -5.55 -31.45
C THR A 7 -47.01 -4.82 -30.98
N ILE A 8 -47.18 -3.73 -30.22
CA ILE A 8 -46.06 -2.95 -29.66
C ILE A 8 -45.35 -3.74 -28.55
N LEU A 9 -46.10 -4.50 -27.75
CA LEU A 9 -45.52 -5.35 -26.71
C LEU A 9 -44.67 -6.48 -27.30
N LYS A 10 -45.11 -7.12 -28.39
CA LYS A 10 -44.33 -8.14 -29.09
C LYS A 10 -43.06 -7.56 -29.72
N PHE A 11 -43.12 -6.34 -30.25
CA PHE A 11 -41.95 -5.65 -30.81
C PHE A 11 -40.90 -5.33 -29.73
N LEU A 12 -41.33 -4.83 -28.56
CA LEU A 12 -40.44 -4.54 -27.43
C LEU A 12 -39.80 -5.81 -26.86
N ILE A 13 -40.54 -6.92 -26.77
CA ILE A 13 -39.99 -8.21 -26.32
C ILE A 13 -38.93 -8.73 -27.30
N ASN A 14 -39.15 -8.61 -28.61
CA ASN A 14 -38.16 -9.04 -29.61
C ASN A 14 -36.89 -8.17 -29.60
N ILE A 15 -37.01 -6.85 -29.39
CA ILE A 15 -35.82 -5.99 -29.20
C ILE A 15 -35.08 -6.36 -27.92
N GLY A 16 -35.80 -6.65 -26.83
CA GLY A 16 -35.21 -7.11 -25.58
C GLY A 16 -34.43 -8.43 -25.74
N LEU A 17 -34.98 -9.39 -26.48
CA LEU A 17 -34.32 -10.66 -26.77
C LEU A 17 -33.09 -10.51 -27.67
N ILE A 18 -33.13 -9.62 -28.66
CA ILE A 18 -31.97 -9.31 -29.50
C ILE A 18 -30.87 -8.62 -28.67
N PHE A 19 -31.24 -7.71 -27.76
CA PHE A 19 -30.28 -7.08 -26.84
C PHE A 19 -29.67 -8.10 -25.86
N ILE A 20 -30.46 -9.03 -25.34
CA ILE A 20 -29.96 -10.13 -24.50
C ILE A 20 -29.02 -11.04 -25.29
N ALA A 21 -29.35 -11.37 -26.55
CA ALA A 21 -28.49 -12.17 -27.41
C ALA A 21 -27.17 -11.45 -27.77
N ILE A 22 -27.19 -10.13 -28.01
CA ILE A 22 -25.97 -9.33 -28.25
C ILE A 22 -25.13 -9.16 -26.96
N LEU A 23 -25.77 -9.09 -25.79
CA LEU A 23 -25.09 -9.14 -24.49
C LEU A 23 -24.46 -10.53 -24.25
N TYR A 24 -25.13 -11.61 -24.63
CA TYR A 24 -24.62 -12.98 -24.52
C TYR A 24 -23.52 -13.31 -25.54
N ASP A 25 -23.60 -12.76 -26.77
CA ASP A 25 -22.59 -12.99 -27.82
C ASP A 25 -21.26 -12.29 -27.51
N LYS A 26 -21.29 -11.20 -26.72
CA LYS A 26 -20.06 -10.59 -26.16
C LYS A 26 -19.35 -11.49 -25.14
N ASP A 27 -20.06 -12.43 -24.51
CA ASP A 27 -19.51 -13.41 -23.55
C ASP A 27 -18.95 -14.68 -24.23
N LEU A 28 -19.15 -14.84 -25.55
CA LEU A 28 -18.69 -16.01 -26.31
C LEU A 28 -17.32 -15.82 -27.00
N ARG A 29 -16.55 -14.81 -26.61
CA ARG A 29 -15.12 -14.76 -26.95
C ARG A 29 -14.35 -15.69 -26.03
N ASN A 30 -14.25 -16.95 -26.47
CA ASN A 30 -13.22 -17.96 -26.12
C ASN A 30 -12.28 -17.57 -24.97
N ASP A 31 -12.81 -17.56 -23.75
CA ASP A 31 -12.07 -17.16 -22.55
C ASP A 31 -11.30 -18.39 -22.06
N SER A 32 -10.02 -18.48 -22.41
CA SER A 32 -9.09 -19.11 -21.48
C SER A 32 -9.21 -18.30 -20.19
N ALA A 33 -10.01 -18.79 -19.23
CA ALA A 33 -10.42 -18.06 -18.03
C ALA A 33 -9.30 -17.14 -17.53
N ILE A 34 -9.53 -15.83 -17.57
CA ILE A 34 -8.51 -14.82 -17.20
C ILE A 34 -8.01 -15.13 -15.80
N ASN A 35 -6.73 -15.49 -15.67
CA ASN A 35 -6.14 -15.86 -14.40
C ASN A 35 -5.60 -14.62 -13.68
N TYR A 36 -6.24 -14.27 -12.56
CA TYR A 36 -5.84 -13.16 -11.69
C TYR A 36 -4.75 -13.52 -10.68
N ARG A 37 -4.37 -14.81 -10.58
CA ARG A 37 -3.37 -15.29 -9.62
C ARG A 37 -1.97 -15.25 -10.22
N LEU A 38 -0.99 -14.92 -9.38
CA LEU A 38 0.41 -15.03 -9.74
C LEU A 38 0.80 -16.51 -9.90
N PRO A 39 1.76 -16.84 -10.79
CA PRO A 39 2.35 -18.17 -10.85
C PRO A 39 3.09 -18.54 -9.56
N ASP A 40 2.99 -19.79 -9.11
CA ASP A 40 3.61 -20.30 -7.87
C ASP A 40 5.14 -20.51 -7.95
N ASN A 41 5.80 -19.95 -8.96
CA ASN A 41 7.22 -20.16 -9.23
C ASN A 41 8.14 -19.25 -8.40
N VAL A 42 7.67 -18.05 -8.06
CA VAL A 42 8.50 -17.02 -7.41
C VAL A 42 7.96 -16.74 -6.02
N VAL A 43 8.85 -16.76 -5.03
CA VAL A 43 8.51 -16.49 -3.63
C VAL A 43 9.30 -15.29 -3.14
N PRO A 44 8.66 -14.19 -2.72
CA PRO A 44 9.35 -13.09 -2.06
C PRO A 44 9.81 -13.51 -0.65
N VAL A 45 10.98 -13.06 -0.23
CA VAL A 45 11.56 -13.36 1.08
C VAL A 45 11.75 -12.09 1.91
N HIS A 46 12.23 -11.04 1.27
CA HIS A 46 12.52 -9.76 1.93
C HIS A 46 12.33 -8.61 0.95
N TYR A 47 11.71 -7.52 1.42
CA TYR A 47 11.57 -6.27 0.71
C TYR A 47 12.36 -5.19 1.43
N ASN A 48 13.20 -4.46 0.69
CA ASN A 48 13.75 -3.19 1.15
C ASN A 48 13.08 -2.07 0.34
N ILE A 49 12.22 -1.29 1.00
CA ILE A 49 11.38 -0.26 0.41
C ILE A 49 11.86 1.10 0.88
N LYS A 50 12.20 1.96 -0.08
CA LYS A 50 12.55 3.37 0.16
C LYS A 50 11.58 4.25 -0.58
N LEU A 51 10.96 5.19 0.12
CA LEU A 51 10.00 6.14 -0.44
C LEU A 51 10.45 7.57 -0.18
N ILE A 52 10.41 8.41 -1.21
CA ILE A 52 10.63 9.85 -1.12
C ILE A 52 9.31 10.54 -1.42
N LEU A 53 8.79 11.26 -0.43
CA LEU A 53 7.48 11.89 -0.55
C LEU A 53 7.62 13.31 -1.08
N HIS A 54 6.83 13.64 -2.09
CA HIS A 54 6.76 14.99 -2.66
C HIS A 54 5.35 15.55 -2.49
N ILE A 55 5.24 16.57 -1.66
CA ILE A 55 4.02 17.35 -1.43
C ILE A 55 4.32 18.76 -1.90
N LEU A 56 3.84 19.11 -3.10
CA LEU A 56 4.11 20.40 -3.73
C LEU A 56 2.98 21.38 -3.39
N GLU A 57 3.35 22.50 -2.77
CA GLU A 57 2.38 23.49 -2.26
C GLU A 57 1.87 24.48 -3.32
N ASP A 58 2.57 24.67 -4.46
CA ASP A 58 2.25 25.71 -5.45
C ASP A 58 2.24 25.27 -6.93
N ASN A 59 1.34 25.90 -7.73
CA ASN A 59 1.32 26.06 -9.20
C ASN A 59 1.30 24.84 -10.15
N PHE A 60 1.23 23.59 -9.67
CA PHE A 60 1.07 22.42 -10.55
C PHE A 60 -0.41 22.00 -10.73
N THR A 61 -0.69 21.35 -11.87
CA THR A 61 -2.02 20.77 -12.16
C THR A 61 -2.42 19.78 -11.05
N ILE A 62 -3.72 19.61 -10.78
CA ILE A 62 -4.22 18.93 -9.58
C ILE A 62 -3.70 17.48 -9.41
N SER A 63 -3.35 16.81 -10.51
CA SER A 63 -2.80 15.44 -10.54
C SER A 63 -1.30 15.33 -10.24
N GLU A 64 -0.55 16.43 -10.25
CA GLU A 64 0.92 16.45 -10.09
C GLU A 64 1.37 16.92 -8.69
N ARG A 65 0.42 17.24 -7.79
CA ARG A 65 0.75 17.89 -6.51
C ARG A 65 1.28 16.93 -5.44
N TYR A 66 0.90 15.66 -5.50
CA TYR A 66 1.25 14.67 -4.48
C TYR A 66 1.69 13.38 -5.16
N PHE A 67 3.00 13.14 -5.15
CA PHE A 67 3.59 11.95 -5.72
C PHE A 67 4.72 11.46 -4.80
N PHE A 68 5.20 10.27 -5.09
CA PHE A 68 6.36 9.72 -4.41
C PHE A 68 7.26 9.00 -5.39
N GLU A 69 8.55 9.08 -5.13
CA GLU A 69 9.54 8.22 -5.78
C GLU A 69 9.76 7.00 -4.89
N GLY A 70 9.81 5.83 -5.50
CA GLY A 70 10.04 4.57 -4.81
C GLY A 70 11.24 3.84 -5.38
N GLU A 71 12.03 3.25 -4.48
CA GLU A 71 13.01 2.22 -4.80
C GLU A 71 12.65 0.97 -3.97
N THR A 72 12.44 -0.15 -4.65
CA THR A 72 12.22 -1.44 -3.99
C THR A 72 13.27 -2.43 -4.45
N ASN A 73 13.97 -3.03 -3.48
CA ASN A 73 14.86 -4.18 -3.69
C ASN A 73 14.21 -5.40 -3.04
N VAL A 74 13.79 -6.38 -3.85
CA VAL A 74 13.11 -7.60 -3.37
C VAL A 74 14.03 -8.79 -3.51
N ASN A 75 14.35 -9.44 -2.39
CA ASN A 75 14.96 -10.76 -2.42
C ASN A 75 13.89 -11.80 -2.69
N ILE A 76 14.07 -12.57 -3.75
CA ILE A 76 13.13 -13.58 -4.23
C ILE A 76 13.82 -14.93 -4.40
N ILE A 77 13.03 -16.00 -4.36
CA ILE A 77 13.44 -17.35 -4.70
C ILE A 77 12.66 -17.81 -5.92
N THR A 78 13.35 -18.22 -6.98
CA THR A 78 12.77 -18.91 -8.13
C THR A 78 12.85 -20.43 -7.90
N ARG A 79 11.73 -21.14 -8.04
CA ARG A 79 11.66 -22.59 -7.76
C ARG A 79 12.02 -23.44 -8.97
N ASN A 80 11.63 -22.99 -10.15
CA ASN A 80 11.83 -23.64 -11.43
C ASN A 80 12.50 -22.66 -12.40
N VAL A 81 13.14 -23.21 -13.43
CA VAL A 81 13.66 -22.43 -14.56
C VAL A 81 12.55 -21.57 -15.13
N THR A 82 12.83 -20.29 -15.34
CA THR A 82 11.87 -19.34 -15.92
C THR A 82 12.57 -18.28 -16.74
N GLN A 83 11.89 -17.70 -17.72
CA GLN A 83 12.34 -16.52 -18.46
C GLN A 83 11.55 -15.27 -18.09
N ASN A 84 10.65 -15.37 -17.12
CA ASN A 84 9.82 -14.24 -16.70
C ASN A 84 9.55 -14.23 -15.20
N LEU A 85 9.32 -13.01 -14.70
CA LEU A 85 8.84 -12.74 -13.35
C LEU A 85 7.50 -12.03 -13.45
N HIS A 86 6.54 -12.48 -12.65
CA HIS A 86 5.19 -11.92 -12.57
C HIS A 86 4.99 -11.31 -11.18
N LEU A 87 4.56 -10.06 -11.13
CA LEU A 87 4.28 -9.34 -9.88
C LEU A 87 3.15 -8.33 -10.09
N HIS A 88 2.51 -7.87 -9.02
CA HIS A 88 1.43 -6.90 -9.09
C HIS A 88 1.95 -5.46 -9.15
N VAL A 89 1.36 -4.66 -10.03
CA VAL A 89 1.58 -3.21 -10.18
C VAL A 89 0.27 -2.56 -10.62
N LEU A 90 -0.07 -1.43 -10.00
CA LEU A 90 -1.19 -0.58 -10.41
C LEU A 90 -0.86 0.89 -10.11
N ASP A 91 -1.21 1.83 -10.99
CA ASP A 91 -0.98 3.28 -10.80
C ASP A 91 0.48 3.69 -10.50
N LEU A 92 1.46 2.87 -10.92
CA LEU A 92 2.89 3.16 -10.81
C LEU A 92 3.54 3.27 -12.19
N THR A 93 4.38 4.28 -12.36
CA THR A 93 5.26 4.43 -13.53
C THR A 93 6.61 3.81 -13.20
N ILE A 94 6.89 2.63 -13.78
CA ILE A 94 8.16 1.91 -13.57
C ILE A 94 9.27 2.55 -14.40
N ASN A 95 10.42 2.79 -13.78
CA ASN A 95 11.65 3.13 -14.49
C ASN A 95 12.32 1.85 -14.99
N GLU A 96 12.01 1.49 -16.24
CA GLU A 96 12.55 0.32 -16.93
C GLU A 96 14.09 0.35 -17.03
N THR A 97 14.70 1.54 -17.12
CA THR A 97 16.15 1.71 -17.23
C THR A 97 16.93 1.47 -15.94
N ASP A 98 16.26 1.57 -14.77
CA ASP A 98 16.85 1.30 -13.46
C ASP A 98 16.18 0.08 -12.81
N THR A 99 15.66 -0.82 -13.63
CA THR A 99 15.16 -2.12 -13.22
C THR A 99 16.15 -3.21 -13.60
N SER A 100 16.56 -4.00 -12.61
CA SER A 100 17.59 -5.03 -12.77
C SER A 100 17.36 -6.17 -11.80
N LEU A 101 17.74 -7.37 -12.20
CA LEU A 101 17.71 -8.57 -11.37
C LEU A 101 19.14 -9.06 -11.17
N PHE A 102 19.52 -9.38 -9.95
CA PHE A 102 20.87 -9.89 -9.64
C PHE A 102 20.77 -11.30 -9.06
N ASP A 103 21.65 -12.22 -9.48
CA ASP A 103 21.83 -13.49 -8.78
C ASP A 103 22.77 -13.34 -7.56
N ASN A 104 22.92 -14.42 -6.79
CA ASN A 104 23.84 -14.45 -5.64
C ASN A 104 25.33 -14.24 -6.00
N ASN A 105 25.70 -14.43 -7.26
CA ASN A 105 27.08 -14.23 -7.74
C ASN A 105 27.32 -12.80 -8.24
N GLY A 106 26.28 -11.94 -8.23
CA GLY A 106 26.33 -10.57 -8.73
C GLY A 106 26.15 -10.46 -10.25
N ILE A 107 25.74 -11.52 -10.93
CA ILE A 107 25.38 -11.48 -12.34
C ILE A 107 24.07 -10.68 -12.47
N SER A 108 24.10 -9.66 -13.32
CA SER A 108 22.96 -8.79 -13.59
C SER A 108 22.18 -9.26 -14.81
N TYR A 109 20.86 -9.32 -14.69
CA TYR A 109 19.90 -9.61 -15.75
C TYR A 109 18.99 -8.40 -15.90
N THR A 110 18.91 -7.85 -17.11
CA THR A 110 18.01 -6.76 -17.43
C THR A 110 16.77 -7.32 -18.15
N PRO A 111 15.55 -6.99 -17.72
CA PRO A 111 14.36 -7.37 -18.47
C PRO A 111 14.40 -6.79 -19.89
N ALA A 112 14.16 -7.63 -20.88
CA ALA A 112 14.07 -7.25 -22.28
C ALA A 112 12.75 -6.54 -22.60
N THR A 113 11.66 -6.91 -21.93
CA THR A 113 10.34 -6.27 -22.09
C THR A 113 9.56 -6.25 -20.77
N TYR A 114 8.65 -5.26 -20.68
CA TYR A 114 7.76 -5.01 -19.57
C TYR A 114 6.32 -5.06 -20.06
N ASN A 115 5.59 -6.12 -19.72
CA ASN A 115 4.20 -6.28 -20.15
C ASN A 115 3.26 -6.12 -18.96
N CYS A 116 2.59 -4.98 -18.86
CA CYS A 116 1.58 -4.74 -17.84
C CYS A 116 0.19 -5.07 -18.38
N ASN A 117 -0.55 -5.92 -17.66
CA ASN A 117 -1.95 -6.19 -17.96
C ASN A 117 -2.84 -5.38 -17.01
N ASN A 118 -3.53 -4.37 -17.54
CA ASN A 118 -4.38 -3.47 -16.75
C ASN A 118 -5.57 -4.17 -16.08
N LEU A 119 -6.03 -5.31 -16.62
CA LEU A 119 -7.16 -6.06 -16.05
C LEU A 119 -6.72 -6.89 -14.85
N THR A 120 -5.64 -7.66 -14.99
CA THR A 120 -5.11 -8.49 -13.90
C THR A 120 -4.20 -7.73 -12.94
N GLN A 121 -3.74 -6.54 -13.34
CA GLN A 121 -2.78 -5.70 -12.61
C GLN A 121 -1.43 -6.41 -12.42
N ILE A 122 -1.09 -7.31 -13.34
CA ILE A 122 0.15 -8.09 -13.32
C ILE A 122 1.12 -7.47 -14.32
N LEU A 123 2.29 -7.09 -13.82
CA LEU A 123 3.47 -6.78 -14.61
C LEU A 123 4.26 -8.07 -14.85
N VAL A 124 4.62 -8.32 -16.11
CA VAL A 124 5.49 -9.42 -16.52
C VAL A 124 6.81 -8.83 -17.01
N LEU A 125 7.89 -9.16 -16.30
CA LEU A 125 9.26 -8.87 -16.69
C LEU A 125 9.79 -10.06 -17.49
N ASN A 126 10.08 -9.91 -18.78
CA ASN A 126 10.64 -10.98 -19.60
C ASN A 126 12.15 -10.80 -19.77
N PHE A 127 12.91 -11.87 -19.65
CA PHE A 127 14.36 -11.91 -19.80
C PHE A 127 14.72 -12.70 -21.07
N ASN A 128 15.83 -12.33 -21.72
CA ASN A 128 16.32 -13.09 -22.88
C ASN A 128 16.89 -14.45 -22.45
N ASP A 129 17.57 -14.47 -21.31
CA ASP A 129 18.21 -15.66 -20.77
C ASP A 129 17.28 -16.38 -19.79
N GLU A 130 17.43 -17.70 -19.69
CA GLU A 130 16.77 -18.50 -18.67
C GLU A 130 17.36 -18.22 -17.28
N LEU A 131 16.47 -17.89 -16.34
CA LEU A 131 16.77 -17.78 -14.93
C LEU A 131 16.69 -19.18 -14.32
N SER A 132 17.81 -19.67 -13.81
CA SER A 132 17.86 -20.94 -13.07
C SER A 132 17.12 -20.84 -11.73
N PRO A 133 16.73 -21.96 -11.11
CA PRO A 133 16.25 -21.96 -9.73
C PRO A 133 17.32 -21.40 -8.79
N GLY A 134 16.95 -20.45 -7.93
CA GLY A 134 17.90 -19.83 -7.04
C GLY A 134 17.36 -18.57 -6.35
N ASN A 135 18.25 -17.89 -5.63
CA ASN A 135 17.93 -16.61 -5.02
C ASN A 135 18.35 -15.48 -5.94
N TYR A 136 17.51 -14.46 -6.00
CA TYR A 136 17.75 -13.26 -6.78
C TYR A 136 17.34 -12.02 -5.99
N THR A 137 17.90 -10.88 -6.35
CA THR A 137 17.46 -9.56 -5.88
C THR A 137 16.92 -8.77 -7.07
N LEU A 138 15.62 -8.50 -7.06
CA LEU A 138 14.96 -7.64 -8.04
C LEU A 138 14.98 -6.19 -7.54
N LYS A 139 15.71 -5.33 -8.24
CA LYS A 139 15.73 -3.89 -8.01
C LYS A 139 14.79 -3.19 -8.98
N MET A 140 13.92 -2.33 -8.47
CA MET A 140 13.01 -1.51 -9.26
C MET A 140 12.94 -0.09 -8.71
N ARG A 141 12.96 0.90 -9.60
CA ARG A 141 12.59 2.29 -9.29
C ARG A 141 11.32 2.68 -10.01
N TYR A 142 10.51 3.51 -9.38
CA TYR A 142 9.20 3.89 -9.89
C TYR A 142 8.72 5.20 -9.28
N VAL A 143 7.73 5.81 -9.93
CA VAL A 143 6.99 6.95 -9.41
C VAL A 143 5.54 6.54 -9.25
N GLY A 144 4.95 6.86 -8.09
CA GLY A 144 3.54 6.67 -7.82
C GLY A 144 2.84 7.97 -7.42
N ILE A 145 1.52 7.96 -7.48
CA ILE A 145 0.68 9.09 -7.06
C ILE A 145 0.16 8.86 -5.64
N ILE A 146 0.05 9.92 -4.85
CA ILE A 146 -0.59 9.83 -3.52
C ILE A 146 -2.08 10.15 -3.69
N HIS A 147 -2.93 9.16 -3.38
CA HIS A 147 -4.36 9.23 -3.65
C HIS A 147 -5.13 10.06 -2.60
N LYS A 148 -6.39 10.40 -2.89
CA LYS A 148 -7.26 11.19 -1.99
C LYS A 148 -8.49 10.41 -1.51
N ASP A 149 -8.59 9.14 -1.90
CA ASP A 149 -9.75 8.25 -1.73
C ASP A 149 -9.60 7.29 -0.54
N PHE A 150 -8.64 7.53 0.36
CA PHE A 150 -8.35 6.69 1.54
C PHE A 150 -7.98 5.23 1.20
N GLU A 151 -7.58 4.97 -0.03
CA GLU A 151 -7.07 3.69 -0.51
C GLU A 151 -5.57 3.79 -0.82
N ALA A 152 -4.87 2.66 -0.80
CA ALA A 152 -3.45 2.58 -1.11
C ALA A 152 -2.62 3.56 -0.25
N PHE A 153 -1.69 4.29 -0.87
CA PHE A 153 -1.03 5.41 -0.22
C PHE A 153 -1.81 6.69 -0.49
N PHE A 154 -2.43 7.26 0.54
CA PHE A 154 -3.32 8.41 0.44
C PHE A 154 -2.84 9.60 1.26
N ILE A 155 -3.39 10.77 0.94
CA ILE A 155 -3.16 12.04 1.62
C ILE A 155 -4.48 12.72 1.95
N SER A 156 -4.56 13.28 3.16
CA SER A 156 -5.68 14.06 3.63
C SER A 156 -5.18 15.41 4.15
N PRO A 157 -5.57 16.55 3.55
CA PRO A 157 -5.34 17.86 4.14
C PRO A 157 -6.18 18.03 5.40
N TYR A 158 -5.68 18.81 6.35
CA TYR A 158 -6.49 19.37 7.42
C TYR A 158 -5.90 20.69 7.92
N PHE A 159 -6.71 21.48 8.61
CA PHE A 159 -6.23 22.68 9.30
C PHE A 159 -5.81 22.33 10.72
N ASN A 160 -4.55 22.62 11.05
CA ASN A 160 -4.03 22.46 12.39
C ASN A 160 -4.56 23.56 13.33
N GLU A 161 -4.09 23.52 14.56
CA GLU A 161 -4.56 24.35 15.66
C GLU A 161 -4.14 25.82 15.50
N GLU A 162 -3.05 26.07 14.77
CA GLU A 162 -2.58 27.40 14.39
C GLU A 162 -3.30 27.95 13.14
N GLY A 163 -4.18 27.17 12.52
CA GLY A 163 -4.90 27.55 11.29
C GLY A 163 -4.10 27.32 10.01
N ASN A 164 -2.96 26.64 10.08
CA ASN A 164 -2.15 26.27 8.92
C ASN A 164 -2.72 25.03 8.23
N LEU A 165 -2.68 25.02 6.90
CA LEU A 165 -2.98 23.82 6.11
C LEU A 165 -1.81 22.84 6.25
N VAL A 166 -2.08 21.65 6.76
CA VAL A 166 -1.10 20.57 6.96
C VAL A 166 -1.61 19.28 6.35
N TRP A 167 -0.71 18.33 6.16
CA TRP A 167 -0.99 17.09 5.44
C TRP A 167 -0.86 15.86 6.33
N PHE A 168 -1.81 14.96 6.22
CA PHE A 168 -1.71 13.63 6.81
C PHE A 168 -1.61 12.62 5.67
N ALA A 169 -0.49 11.93 5.55
CA ALA A 169 -0.33 10.88 4.55
C ALA A 169 -0.29 9.52 5.25
N ALA A 170 -0.98 8.52 4.70
CA ALA A 170 -1.06 7.19 5.30
C ALA A 170 -1.41 6.11 4.29
N THR A 171 -1.26 4.86 4.71
CA THR A 171 -1.53 3.70 3.87
C THR A 171 -2.74 2.89 4.30
N HIS A 172 -3.49 2.38 3.34
CA HIS A 172 -4.52 1.35 3.51
C HIS A 172 -4.41 0.35 2.36
N PHE A 173 -3.73 -0.78 2.61
CA PHE A 173 -3.41 -1.76 1.57
C PHE A 173 -4.38 -2.92 1.46
N GLU A 174 -5.28 -3.12 2.43
CA GLU A 174 -6.29 -4.16 2.33
C GLU A 174 -7.38 -3.80 1.31
N PRO A 175 -7.77 -4.72 0.41
CA PRO A 175 -7.24 -6.08 0.27
C PRO A 175 -6.03 -6.22 -0.64
N THR A 176 -5.93 -5.40 -1.70
CA THR A 176 -4.98 -5.59 -2.81
C THR A 176 -4.41 -4.25 -3.29
N PHE A 177 -4.19 -3.32 -2.36
CA PHE A 177 -3.76 -1.96 -2.69
C PHE A 177 -2.27 -1.70 -2.40
N ALA A 178 -1.52 -2.67 -1.85
CA ALA A 178 -0.07 -2.53 -1.70
C ALA A 178 0.62 -2.34 -3.06
N ARG A 179 0.11 -3.01 -4.10
CA ARG A 179 0.54 -2.88 -5.51
C ARG A 179 0.43 -1.47 -6.11
N ARG A 180 -0.25 -0.54 -5.42
CA ARG A 180 -0.35 0.90 -5.78
C ARG A 180 0.71 1.76 -5.09
N ALA A 181 1.45 1.20 -4.14
CA ALA A 181 2.53 1.88 -3.43
C ALA A 181 3.91 1.34 -3.79
N PHE A 182 4.02 0.04 -4.11
CA PHE A 182 5.26 -0.58 -4.58
C PHE A 182 4.97 -1.84 -5.39
N PRO A 183 5.78 -2.17 -6.42
CA PRO A 183 5.68 -3.43 -7.14
C PRO A 183 5.90 -4.61 -6.19
N CYS A 184 4.95 -5.55 -6.12
CA CYS A 184 5.05 -6.65 -5.16
C CYS A 184 4.22 -7.88 -5.51
N TRP A 185 4.54 -9.01 -4.86
CA TRP A 185 3.73 -10.22 -4.88
C TRP A 185 2.53 -10.07 -3.93
N ASP A 186 1.59 -9.20 -4.31
CA ASP A 186 0.45 -8.77 -3.49
C ASP A 186 -0.65 -9.83 -3.34
N GLU A 187 -0.30 -10.98 -2.76
CA GLU A 187 -1.21 -12.05 -2.34
C GLU A 187 -0.94 -12.41 -0.87
N PRO A 188 -1.97 -12.56 -0.01
CA PRO A 188 -1.76 -12.74 1.43
C PRO A 188 -0.87 -13.93 1.84
N ALA A 189 -0.82 -14.98 1.02
CA ALA A 189 -0.01 -16.18 1.26
C ALA A 189 1.50 -15.95 1.03
N LEU A 190 1.87 -14.96 0.21
CA LEU A 190 3.26 -14.65 -0.16
C LEU A 190 3.87 -13.68 0.85
N LYS A 191 4.07 -14.17 2.07
CA LYS A 191 4.61 -13.38 3.18
C LYS A 191 6.11 -13.15 3.05
N ALA A 192 6.58 -12.01 3.54
CA ALA A 192 7.98 -11.63 3.56
C ALA A 192 8.29 -10.74 4.77
N THR A 193 9.57 -10.44 4.95
CA THR A 193 10.04 -9.38 5.87
C THR A 193 10.18 -8.07 5.11
N PHE A 194 10.10 -6.94 5.80
CA PHE A 194 10.11 -5.61 5.18
C PHE A 194 11.03 -4.66 5.97
N ASP A 195 11.99 -4.08 5.27
CA ASP A 195 12.72 -2.88 5.69
C ASP A 195 12.07 -1.68 5.02
N ILE A 196 11.65 -0.69 5.82
CA ILE A 196 10.94 0.48 5.32
C ILE A 196 11.78 1.72 5.65
N SER A 197 11.95 2.60 4.66
CA SER A 197 12.61 3.89 4.80
C SER A 197 11.80 4.97 4.12
N ILE A 198 11.62 6.10 4.78
CA ILE A 198 10.78 7.20 4.29
C ILE A 198 11.57 8.49 4.37
N LYS A 199 11.75 9.17 3.24
CA LYS A 199 12.27 10.54 3.18
C LYS A 199 11.09 11.51 3.21
N HIS A 200 11.05 12.35 4.24
CA HIS A 200 9.97 13.31 4.47
C HIS A 200 10.49 14.63 5.05
N HIS A 201 9.66 15.67 5.03
CA HIS A 201 10.05 16.96 5.58
C HIS A 201 10.20 16.88 7.11
N ARG A 202 11.21 17.57 7.67
CA ARG A 202 11.55 17.52 9.11
C ARG A 202 10.46 18.00 10.08
N ASN A 203 9.47 18.74 9.57
CA ASN A 203 8.32 19.19 10.36
C ASN A 203 7.27 18.08 10.57
N TYR A 204 7.43 16.93 9.91
CA TYR A 204 6.56 15.77 10.04
C TYR A 204 7.29 14.63 10.74
N THR A 205 6.52 13.74 11.36
CA THR A 205 6.97 12.46 11.91
C THR A 205 6.53 11.34 10.98
N ALA A 206 7.44 10.44 10.62
CA ALA A 206 7.11 9.20 9.95
C ALA A 206 6.95 8.05 10.96
N LEU A 207 5.90 7.26 10.77
CA LEU A 207 5.60 6.04 11.52
C LEU A 207 5.51 4.88 10.54
N SER A 208 5.86 3.68 10.99
CA SER A 208 5.65 2.44 10.24
C SER A 208 5.30 1.29 11.18
N ASN A 209 5.20 0.05 10.67
CA ASN A 209 4.91 -1.14 11.46
C ASN A 209 5.87 -1.30 12.65
N MET A 210 7.17 -1.05 12.42
CA MET A 210 8.24 -1.26 13.38
C MET A 210 8.79 0.05 13.95
N PRO A 211 9.50 0.01 15.10
CA PRO A 211 10.14 1.19 15.68
C PRO A 211 11.13 1.87 14.73
N ILE A 212 11.36 3.16 14.96
CA ILE A 212 12.42 3.91 14.27
C ILE A 212 13.77 3.36 14.72
N ARG A 213 14.57 2.90 13.76
CA ARG A 213 15.95 2.45 13.97
C ARG A 213 16.90 3.64 14.01
N GLU A 214 16.76 4.54 13.03
CA GLU A 214 17.62 5.71 12.86
C GLU A 214 16.93 6.79 12.02
N GLN A 215 17.35 8.05 12.23
CA GLN A 215 16.99 9.18 11.39
C GLN A 215 18.26 9.86 10.90
N LEU A 216 18.33 10.14 9.60
CA LEU A 216 19.51 10.69 8.95
C LEU A 216 19.12 11.96 8.16
N ASP A 217 19.83 13.05 8.39
CA ASP A 217 19.82 14.20 7.49
C ASP A 217 20.75 13.84 6.32
N ASP A 218 20.29 13.98 5.08
CA ASP A 218 21.09 13.66 3.89
C ASP A 218 22.04 14.80 3.48
N GLY A 219 22.11 15.86 4.30
CA GLY A 219 22.97 17.02 4.09
C GLY A 219 22.45 17.97 3.02
N ASN A 220 21.30 17.68 2.41
CA ASN A 220 20.66 18.58 1.46
C ASN A 220 20.00 19.74 2.21
N LYS A 221 19.95 20.91 1.54
CA LYS A 221 19.27 22.09 2.07
C LYS A 221 17.77 22.10 1.77
N ASP A 222 17.19 20.94 1.44
CA ASP A 222 15.78 20.75 1.08
C ASP A 222 14.85 20.60 2.30
N GLY A 223 15.42 20.53 3.51
CA GLY A 223 14.65 20.41 4.76
C GLY A 223 14.12 19.00 5.03
N MET A 224 14.48 18.02 4.21
CA MET A 224 14.04 16.63 4.31
C MET A 224 14.98 15.81 5.20
N ILE A 225 14.46 14.72 5.75
CA ILE A 225 15.21 13.73 6.51
C ILE A 225 14.77 12.32 6.12
N TRP A 226 15.67 11.35 6.21
CA TRP A 226 15.34 9.93 6.14
C TRP A 226 14.99 9.40 7.51
N THR A 227 13.88 8.66 7.61
CA THR A 227 13.54 7.84 8.77
C THR A 227 13.56 6.38 8.35
N HIS A 228 14.38 5.58 9.04
CA HIS A 228 14.53 4.15 8.79
C HIS A 228 13.91 3.36 9.95
N PHE A 229 13.16 2.31 9.63
CA PHE A 229 12.50 1.47 10.61
C PHE A 229 13.19 0.12 10.75
N ASP A 230 13.03 -0.54 11.90
CA ASP A 230 13.48 -1.92 12.09
C ASP A 230 12.77 -2.89 11.12
N THR A 231 13.42 -4.00 10.80
CA THR A 231 12.86 -5.06 9.95
C THR A 231 11.60 -5.66 10.58
N THR A 232 10.52 -5.79 9.79
CA THR A 232 9.30 -6.45 10.25
C THR A 232 9.48 -7.96 10.43
N PRO A 233 8.66 -8.61 11.28
CA PRO A 233 8.44 -10.05 11.19
C PRO A 233 7.86 -10.45 9.82
N ILE A 234 7.88 -11.76 9.52
CA ILE A 234 7.24 -12.30 8.31
C ILE A 234 5.74 -11.96 8.33
N MET A 235 5.30 -11.15 7.37
CA MET A 235 3.92 -10.70 7.25
C MET A 235 3.49 -10.53 5.79
N SER A 236 2.19 -10.31 5.57
CA SER A 236 1.62 -10.12 4.22
C SER A 236 1.71 -8.65 3.80
N THR A 237 1.77 -8.39 2.49
CA THR A 237 1.85 -7.04 1.90
C THR A 237 0.72 -6.11 2.35
N TYR A 238 -0.51 -6.62 2.48
CA TYR A 238 -1.66 -5.82 2.89
C TYR A 238 -1.56 -5.26 4.33
N LEU A 239 -0.64 -5.78 5.15
CA LEU A 239 -0.37 -5.30 6.51
C LEU A 239 0.77 -4.27 6.57
N VAL A 240 1.49 -4.04 5.46
CA VAL A 240 2.52 -3.00 5.41
C VAL A 240 1.85 -1.66 5.63
N ALA A 241 2.41 -0.85 6.52
CA ALA A 241 1.86 0.45 6.83
C ALA A 241 2.90 1.51 7.12
N PHE A 242 2.58 2.72 6.71
CA PHE A 242 3.29 3.91 7.12
C PHE A 242 2.37 5.13 7.16
N VAL A 243 2.72 6.07 8.02
CA VAL A 243 2.03 7.35 8.22
C VAL A 243 3.07 8.46 8.28
N VAL A 244 2.79 9.60 7.64
CA VAL A 244 3.57 10.84 7.77
C VAL A 244 2.63 11.94 8.25
N THR A 245 2.91 12.48 9.43
CA THR A 245 1.98 13.36 10.15
C THR A 245 2.71 14.30 11.11
N ASP A 246 2.11 15.45 11.40
CA ASP A 246 2.52 16.42 12.43
C ASP A 246 1.88 16.12 13.81
N TYR A 247 1.31 14.93 13.99
CA TYR A 247 0.65 14.53 15.23
C TYR A 247 1.61 14.39 16.40
N VAL A 248 1.04 14.48 17.61
CA VAL A 248 1.77 14.28 18.86
C VAL A 248 1.58 12.87 19.40
N ARG A 249 2.64 12.33 20.01
CA ARG A 249 2.66 11.02 20.67
C ARG A 249 2.11 11.14 22.09
N VAL A 250 1.12 10.30 22.43
CA VAL A 250 0.61 10.10 23.78
C VAL A 250 0.79 8.64 24.18
N PRO A 251 1.85 8.28 24.94
CA PRO A 251 2.11 6.91 25.33
C PRO A 251 1.19 6.45 26.47
N THR A 252 1.00 5.12 26.55
CA THR A 252 0.48 4.43 27.75
C THR A 252 1.54 4.36 28.85
N GLU A 253 1.17 3.97 30.09
CA GLU A 253 2.11 3.99 31.22
C GLU A 253 3.33 3.06 31.03
N ASP A 254 3.17 1.97 30.28
CA ASP A 254 4.25 1.01 29.99
C ASP A 254 5.00 1.31 28.68
N GLU A 255 4.63 2.42 28.00
CA GLU A 255 5.16 2.87 26.70
C GLU A 255 5.10 1.86 25.55
N THR A 256 4.42 0.72 25.73
CA THR A 256 4.30 -0.29 24.68
C THR A 256 3.27 0.07 23.62
N ILE A 257 2.30 0.91 23.99
CA ILE A 257 1.24 1.38 23.09
C ILE A 257 1.23 2.91 23.10
N ASN A 258 1.20 3.51 21.91
CA ASN A 258 1.12 4.96 21.73
C ASN A 258 -0.15 5.33 20.98
N ILE A 259 -0.76 6.44 21.39
CA ILE A 259 -1.82 7.09 20.63
C ILE A 259 -1.20 8.29 19.92
N TRP A 260 -1.40 8.39 18.62
CA TRP A 260 -1.02 9.53 17.81
C TRP A 260 -2.26 10.30 17.43
N CYS A 261 -2.34 11.55 17.85
CA CYS A 261 -3.47 12.41 17.57
C CYS A 261 -3.03 13.86 17.41
N ARG A 262 -3.95 14.70 16.93
CA ARG A 262 -3.78 16.15 16.94
C ARG A 262 -3.58 16.67 18.37
N PRO A 263 -2.78 17.73 18.59
CA PRO A 263 -2.55 18.32 19.90
C PRO A 263 -3.83 18.62 20.70
N LYS A 264 -4.87 19.16 20.05
CA LYS A 264 -6.16 19.46 20.70
C LYS A 264 -6.89 18.24 21.23
N LEU A 265 -6.61 17.05 20.69
CA LEU A 265 -7.26 15.80 21.09
C LEU A 265 -6.57 15.11 22.28
N VAL A 266 -5.37 15.56 22.68
CA VAL A 266 -4.61 14.96 23.79
C VAL A 266 -5.45 14.80 25.08
N PRO A 267 -6.22 15.81 25.54
CA PRO A 267 -7.05 15.66 26.75
C PRO A 267 -8.12 14.57 26.64
N HIS A 268 -8.55 14.22 25.43
CA HIS A 268 -9.58 13.22 25.16
C HIS A 268 -9.02 11.78 25.07
N THR A 269 -7.70 11.62 25.00
CA THR A 269 -7.04 10.29 24.91
C THR A 269 -7.13 9.47 26.20
N LYS A 270 -7.48 10.07 27.34
CA LYS A 270 -7.54 9.39 28.64
C LYS A 270 -8.48 8.17 28.61
N PHE A 271 -9.64 8.32 27.99
CA PHE A 271 -10.60 7.22 27.84
C PHE A 271 -10.03 6.11 26.94
N ALA A 272 -9.47 6.48 25.79
CA ALA A 272 -8.86 5.53 24.85
C ALA A 272 -7.74 4.72 25.52
N ARG A 273 -6.87 5.36 26.32
CA ARG A 273 -5.81 4.67 27.09
C ARG A 273 -6.37 3.66 28.08
N GLU A 274 -7.46 3.99 28.78
CA GLU A 274 -8.10 3.06 29.71
C GLU A 274 -8.66 1.83 28.99
N ILE A 275 -9.30 2.03 27.83
CA ILE A 275 -9.80 0.95 26.99
C ILE A 275 -8.65 0.09 26.47
N ILE A 276 -7.60 0.70 25.91
CA ILE A 276 -6.40 0.00 25.44
C ILE A 276 -5.82 -0.91 26.54
N ARG A 277 -5.66 -0.38 27.76
CA ARG A 277 -5.13 -1.14 28.90
C ARG A 277 -6.02 -2.33 29.25
N LYS A 278 -7.34 -2.14 29.31
CA LYS A 278 -8.30 -3.22 29.59
C LYS A 278 -8.29 -4.28 28.49
N THR A 279 -8.33 -3.86 27.23
CA THR A 279 -8.31 -4.75 26.05
C THR A 279 -7.02 -5.55 25.96
N LYS A 280 -5.86 -4.90 26.12
CA LYS A 280 -4.54 -5.58 26.14
C LYS A 280 -4.50 -6.69 27.19
N ARG A 281 -4.96 -6.39 28.42
CA ARG A 281 -5.01 -7.38 29.51
C ARG A 281 -5.92 -8.56 29.14
N LEU A 282 -7.15 -8.29 28.70
CA LEU A 282 -8.12 -9.31 28.33
C LEU A 282 -7.63 -10.20 27.18
N LEU A 283 -7.04 -9.60 26.14
CA LEU A 283 -6.48 -10.36 25.01
C LEU A 283 -5.28 -11.22 25.44
N THR A 284 -4.42 -10.70 26.32
CA THR A 284 -3.28 -11.46 26.86
C THR A 284 -3.77 -12.67 27.66
N GLU A 285 -4.75 -12.47 28.55
CA GLU A 285 -5.37 -13.53 29.36
C GLU A 285 -6.08 -14.57 28.48
N TYR A 286 -6.85 -14.12 27.48
CA TYR A 286 -7.63 -14.99 26.61
C TYR A 286 -6.76 -15.81 25.65
N THR A 287 -5.74 -15.20 25.05
CA THR A 287 -4.88 -15.86 24.06
C THR A 287 -3.71 -16.62 24.68
N ASN A 288 -3.43 -16.40 25.97
CA ASN A 288 -2.22 -16.85 26.66
C ASN A 288 -0.91 -16.45 25.93
N SER A 289 -0.96 -15.36 25.16
CA SER A 289 0.17 -14.84 24.41
C SER A 289 0.78 -13.65 25.15
N THR A 290 2.00 -13.81 25.64
CA THR A 290 2.78 -12.73 26.25
C THR A 290 3.70 -12.03 25.25
N SER A 291 3.37 -12.11 23.95
CA SER A 291 4.25 -11.62 22.89
C SER A 291 4.62 -10.16 23.15
N LYS A 292 5.91 -9.90 23.35
CA LYS A 292 6.46 -8.57 23.52
C LYS A 292 6.50 -7.90 22.15
N ILE A 293 5.40 -7.28 21.76
CA ILE A 293 5.41 -6.35 20.65
C ILE A 293 6.33 -5.19 21.05
N SER A 294 7.30 -4.83 20.20
CA SER A 294 8.25 -3.75 20.49
C SER A 294 7.54 -2.40 20.62
N LYS A 295 6.48 -2.17 19.83
CA LYS A 295 5.53 -1.07 19.95
C LYS A 295 4.19 -1.39 19.30
N MET A 296 3.15 -0.65 19.67
CA MET A 296 1.92 -0.54 18.89
C MET A 296 1.48 0.92 18.84
N ASP A 297 1.31 1.46 17.63
CA ASP A 297 0.83 2.82 17.43
C ASP A 297 -0.63 2.80 16.98
N LEU A 298 -1.47 3.62 17.60
CA LEU A 298 -2.85 3.88 17.20
C LEU A 298 -2.92 5.31 16.71
N VAL A 299 -3.14 5.51 15.41
CA VAL A 299 -3.15 6.82 14.78
C VAL A 299 -4.57 7.22 14.43
N ALA A 300 -5.04 8.35 14.95
CA ALA A 300 -6.33 8.89 14.57
C ALA A 300 -6.29 9.46 13.14
N LEU A 301 -7.32 9.25 12.34
CA LEU A 301 -7.45 9.92 11.05
C LEU A 301 -7.98 11.34 11.26
N PRO A 302 -7.48 12.34 10.53
CA PRO A 302 -8.06 13.67 10.57
C PRO A 302 -9.48 13.61 10.01
N GLN A 303 -10.44 14.11 10.78
CA GLN A 303 -11.82 14.22 10.33
C GLN A 303 -11.94 15.40 9.36
N PHE A 304 -11.70 15.16 8.06
CA PHE A 304 -12.06 16.10 7.01
C PHE A 304 -12.95 15.42 5.97
N THR A 305 -14.16 15.93 5.85
CA THR A 305 -15.23 15.47 4.95
C THR A 305 -14.89 15.80 3.50
N LEU A 306 -14.12 14.93 2.85
CA LEU A 306 -13.98 14.90 1.39
C LEU A 306 -15.10 14.06 0.76
N ASN A 307 -16.34 14.10 1.26
CA ASN A 307 -17.46 13.24 0.80
C ASN A 307 -17.14 11.73 0.69
N ALA A 308 -15.97 11.29 1.16
CA ALA A 308 -15.52 9.94 1.10
C ALA A 308 -16.24 9.20 2.22
N LYS A 309 -17.09 8.24 1.83
CA LYS A 309 -17.62 7.27 2.76
C LYS A 309 -16.44 6.47 3.27
N ILE A 310 -16.00 6.75 4.49
CA ILE A 310 -15.13 5.82 5.19
C ILE A 310 -16.02 4.65 5.62
N GLU A 311 -16.12 3.63 4.77
CA GLU A 311 -16.94 2.44 5.05
C GLU A 311 -16.28 1.51 6.07
N LYS A 312 -14.97 1.67 6.34
CA LYS A 312 -14.21 0.89 7.34
C LYS A 312 -13.77 1.78 8.51
N LEU A 313 -14.20 1.43 9.72
CA LEU A 313 -13.94 2.18 10.97
C LEU A 313 -12.48 2.08 11.50
N GLY A 314 -11.61 1.33 10.84
CA GLY A 314 -10.19 1.25 11.18
C GLY A 314 -9.43 0.22 10.35
N VAL A 315 -8.12 0.44 10.19
CA VAL A 315 -7.21 -0.43 9.44
C VAL A 315 -6.25 -1.11 10.41
N GLN A 316 -6.30 -2.44 10.45
CA GLN A 316 -5.61 -3.27 11.45
C GLN A 316 -4.21 -3.68 10.99
N ASN A 317 -3.33 -2.73 10.69
CA ASN A 317 -1.96 -3.06 10.30
C ASN A 317 -1.11 -3.47 11.52
N TRP A 318 -0.14 -4.36 11.31
CA TRP A 318 0.67 -4.87 12.40
C TRP A 318 1.54 -3.76 13.01
N GLY A 319 1.31 -3.41 14.28
CA GLY A 319 2.12 -2.42 14.99
C GLY A 319 1.78 -0.94 14.66
N LEU A 320 0.89 -0.69 13.70
CA LEU A 320 0.44 0.65 13.30
C LEU A 320 -1.04 0.62 12.86
N ILE A 321 -1.94 0.77 13.82
CA ILE A 321 -3.38 0.75 13.59
C ILE A 321 -3.85 2.17 13.28
N ILE A 322 -4.57 2.33 12.17
CA ILE A 322 -5.16 3.61 11.77
C ILE A 322 -6.65 3.58 12.14
N ILE A 323 -7.12 4.56 12.91
CA ILE A 323 -8.45 4.61 13.50
C ILE A 323 -9.18 5.85 13.02
N VAL A 324 -10.46 5.70 12.66
CA VAL A 324 -11.32 6.78 12.16
C VAL A 324 -11.99 7.53 13.30
#